data_AF-A0A6N6JEN1-F1
#
_entry.id   AF-A0A6N6JEN1-F1
#
_cell.length_a   1.000
_cell.length_b   1.000
_cell.length_c   1.000
_cell.angle_alpha   90.00
_cell.angle_beta   90.00
_cell.angle_gamma   90.00
#
_symmetry.space_group_name_H-M   'P 1'
#
loop_
_entity.id
_entity.type
_entity.pdbx_description
1 polymer ?
#
loop_
_entity_poly.entity_id
_entity_poly.type
_entity_poly.pdbx_seq_one_letter_code
_entity_poly.pdbx_strand_id
1 'polypeptide(L)'
;MGNRQDDFQARLERIQAASRARFDEEYGVAQNPVVSGRRPEPLPSRAPRRRGFGVFGVLSFMFVILLLIGGAGTYVIADRAISRASEGENLAGMSLTELVLEEARGLLDGGFSGVLNGEAAFFSQSQRETGPPQRPWPDAASLRVQTDQGTILKSPAVATRDNRDIRAIELARGFVRTTPAHEPGNVIPFEFNTECTLRSPRAGENVVNVRLASAGMETQLQAFSKAALADVLGDRLKSVTRKQREYNADTEIKGEVRAVDVFITDTSAPQYVIFQTIGPGVIWNVHLADGVTLAHVAMIGAEASGFAGAQEKTTFEALRVGDFVGGHSFGADDRDRECMIRPWREPQAHWGNVKKAVKNNLLYENQVHSYTTGHAAYDRWMTSAIGYSADHNLITAKEASHILIGPMPETRLTYESLQSRDIVMSAYDYLFFGPADARAAATTRIHDEVINAAIGGDPDQILGPVMEVLSQ
;
A
#
# COMPACT_ATOMS: atom_id res chain seq x y z
N MET A 1 21.23 14.64 33.62
CA MET A 1 20.81 13.89 32.41
C MET A 1 19.97 14.71 31.42
N GLY A 2 19.34 15.84 31.78
CA GLY A 2 18.53 16.65 30.84
C GLY A 2 19.28 17.21 29.62
N ASN A 3 20.59 17.47 29.71
CA ASN A 3 21.31 18.19 28.64
C ASN A 3 21.63 17.36 27.37
N ARG A 4 21.59 16.01 27.43
CA ARG A 4 21.90 15.16 26.25
C ARG A 4 20.69 14.92 25.36
N GLN A 5 19.51 14.82 25.95
CA GLN A 5 18.27 14.60 25.20
C GLN A 5 17.88 15.86 24.41
N ASP A 6 18.07 17.04 25.01
CA ASP A 6 17.82 18.32 24.35
C ASP A 6 18.84 18.59 23.22
N ASP A 7 20.13 18.25 23.41
CA ASP A 7 21.14 18.37 22.35
C ASP A 7 20.87 17.40 21.18
N PHE A 8 20.45 16.18 21.48
CA PHE A 8 20.08 15.20 20.45
C PHE A 8 18.84 15.65 19.65
N GLN A 9 17.79 16.12 20.32
CA GLN A 9 16.59 16.62 19.66
C GLN A 9 16.91 17.83 18.76
N ALA A 10 17.74 18.76 19.25
CA ALA A 10 18.21 19.91 18.47
C ALA A 10 19.13 19.51 17.29
N ARG A 11 19.86 18.40 17.38
CA ARG A 11 20.63 17.82 16.25
C ARG A 11 19.70 17.20 15.22
N LEU A 12 18.69 16.44 15.65
CA LEU A 12 17.72 15.81 14.75
C LEU A 12 16.91 16.87 13.99
N GLU A 13 16.46 17.92 14.68
CA GLU A 13 15.76 19.06 14.07
C GLU A 13 16.66 19.80 13.07
N ARG A 14 17.97 19.94 13.34
CA ARG A 14 18.94 20.48 12.38
C ARG A 14 19.13 19.60 11.16
N ILE A 15 19.17 18.27 11.31
CA ILE A 15 19.27 17.33 10.19
C ILE A 15 18.00 17.36 9.34
N GLN A 16 16.83 17.34 9.97
CA GLN A 16 15.54 17.47 9.29
C GLN A 16 15.40 18.81 8.58
N ALA A 17 15.80 19.91 9.22
CA ALA A 17 15.80 21.24 8.64
C ALA A 17 16.84 21.38 7.50
N ALA A 18 18.03 20.82 7.64
CA ALA A 18 19.06 20.83 6.58
C ALA A 18 18.66 19.98 5.38
N SER A 19 17.99 18.85 5.60
CA SER A 19 17.41 18.01 4.54
C SER A 19 16.31 18.76 3.78
N ARG A 20 15.40 19.42 4.50
CA ARG A 20 14.36 20.30 3.91
C ARG A 20 14.95 21.51 3.19
N ALA A 21 15.93 22.19 3.79
CA ALA A 21 16.54 23.39 3.21
C ALA A 21 17.37 23.06 1.96
N ARG A 22 18.10 21.94 1.92
CA ARG A 22 18.78 21.50 0.68
C ARG A 22 17.79 21.12 -0.41
N PHE A 23 16.67 20.50 -0.04
CA PHE A 23 15.58 20.24 -0.98
C PHE A 23 15.01 21.56 -1.54
N ASP A 24 14.77 22.55 -0.69
CA ASP A 24 14.28 23.88 -1.11
C ASP A 24 15.34 24.69 -1.89
N GLU A 25 16.63 24.51 -1.63
CA GLU A 25 17.73 25.22 -2.30
C GLU A 25 18.09 24.61 -3.66
N GLU A 26 17.97 23.29 -3.79
CA GLU A 26 18.26 22.54 -5.02
C GLU A 26 17.04 22.49 -5.96
N TYR A 27 15.82 22.65 -5.43
CA TYR A 27 14.56 22.50 -6.19
C TYR A 27 13.54 23.66 -6.00
N GLY A 28 13.89 24.74 -5.30
CA GLY A 28 13.00 25.86 -5.02
C GLY A 28 12.68 26.75 -6.22
N VAL A 29 11.48 26.59 -6.77
CA VAL A 29 10.85 27.52 -7.72
C VAL A 29 10.55 28.86 -7.04
N ALA A 30 10.81 29.95 -7.76
CA ALA A 30 10.65 31.34 -7.31
C ALA A 30 9.28 31.62 -6.66
N GLN A 31 9.31 32.11 -5.42
CA GLN A 31 8.13 32.61 -4.72
C GLN A 31 7.61 33.89 -5.40
N ASN A 32 6.36 33.86 -5.86
CA ASN A 32 5.61 35.07 -6.25
C ASN A 32 4.75 35.59 -5.08
N PRO A 33 4.45 36.90 -5.06
CA PRO A 33 4.04 37.61 -3.85
C PRO A 33 2.59 37.38 -3.42
N VAL A 34 2.42 37.36 -2.10
CA VAL A 34 1.19 37.20 -1.33
C VAL A 34 0.13 38.27 -1.66
N VAL A 35 -1.08 37.82 -2.03
CA VAL A 35 -2.31 38.65 -2.01
C VAL A 35 -2.96 38.51 -0.64
N SER A 36 -3.06 39.62 0.09
CA SER A 36 -3.67 39.69 1.42
C SER A 36 -5.20 39.66 1.36
N GLY A 37 -5.82 38.63 1.96
CA GLY A 37 -7.27 38.53 2.20
C GLY A 37 -7.56 38.17 3.67
N ARG A 38 -8.59 38.80 4.25
CA ARG A 38 -8.94 38.85 5.69
C ARG A 38 -9.06 37.49 6.40
N ARG A 39 -8.60 37.46 7.66
CA ARG A 39 -8.87 36.39 8.65
C ARG A 39 -10.33 36.44 9.15
N PRO A 40 -11.03 35.30 9.27
CA PRO A 40 -12.29 35.22 10.00
C PRO A 40 -12.08 35.05 11.52
N GLU A 41 -13.00 35.63 12.29
CA GLU A 41 -13.08 35.59 13.75
C GLU A 41 -13.34 34.19 14.31
N PRO A 42 -12.84 33.87 15.53
CA PRO A 42 -13.08 32.58 16.17
C PRO A 42 -14.45 32.55 16.89
N LEU A 43 -15.16 31.43 16.75
CA LEU A 43 -16.39 31.14 17.48
C LEU A 43 -16.13 30.72 18.95
N PRO A 44 -17.07 30.98 19.87
CA PRO A 44 -16.85 30.80 21.31
C PRO A 44 -16.89 29.33 21.76
N SER A 45 -15.98 29.01 22.69
CA SER A 45 -15.82 27.69 23.33
C SER A 45 -16.99 27.35 24.27
N ARG A 46 -17.55 26.15 24.14
CA ARG A 46 -18.45 25.55 25.16
C ARG A 46 -17.66 24.74 26.18
N ALA A 47 -17.98 24.93 27.46
CA ALA A 47 -17.41 24.24 28.61
C ALA A 47 -17.78 22.75 28.69
N PRO A 48 -16.92 21.89 29.26
CA PRO A 48 -17.16 20.44 29.35
C PRO A 48 -18.09 20.06 30.51
N ARG A 49 -19.03 19.14 30.23
CA ARG A 49 -19.84 18.45 31.24
C ARG A 49 -19.09 17.23 31.77
N ARG A 50 -18.91 17.15 33.09
CA ARG A 50 -18.44 15.94 33.81
C ARG A 50 -19.50 14.83 33.73
N ARG A 51 -19.08 13.60 33.37
CA ARG A 51 -19.81 12.36 33.66
C ARG A 51 -18.84 11.34 34.27
N GLY A 52 -19.34 10.62 35.27
CA GLY A 52 -18.58 9.77 36.19
C GLY A 52 -18.02 8.50 35.58
N PHE A 53 -16.94 8.03 36.20
CA PHE A 53 -16.27 6.76 35.94
C PHE A 53 -17.10 5.60 36.46
N GLY A 54 -17.37 4.62 35.60
CA GLY A 54 -17.92 3.31 35.96
C GLY A 54 -17.46 2.24 34.98
N VAL A 55 -16.83 1.19 35.50
CA VAL A 55 -16.63 -0.17 34.92
C VAL A 55 -15.80 -0.32 33.63
N PHE A 56 -15.49 0.74 32.88
CA PHE A 56 -14.75 0.63 31.60
C PHE A 56 -13.23 0.32 31.68
N GLY A 57 -12.62 0.40 32.87
CA GLY A 57 -11.15 0.28 33.01
C GLY A 57 -10.57 -1.11 32.72
N VAL A 58 -11.33 -2.18 32.94
CA VAL A 58 -10.82 -3.57 32.84
C VAL A 58 -10.85 -4.07 31.39
N LEU A 59 -11.85 -3.68 30.60
CA LEU A 59 -11.96 -4.06 29.18
C LEU A 59 -10.93 -3.34 28.31
N SER A 60 -10.61 -2.08 28.59
CA SER A 60 -9.58 -1.34 27.86
C SER A 60 -8.16 -1.87 28.12
N PHE A 61 -7.88 -2.39 29.33
CA PHE A 61 -6.57 -2.95 29.66
C PHE A 61 -6.32 -4.31 28.98
N MET A 62 -7.36 -5.16 28.88
CA MET A 62 -7.28 -6.42 28.15
C MET A 62 -7.12 -6.25 26.63
N PHE A 63 -7.74 -5.21 26.06
CA PHE A 63 -7.61 -4.92 24.63
C PHE A 63 -6.19 -4.48 24.23
N VAL A 64 -5.48 -3.82 25.15
CA VAL A 64 -4.07 -3.43 24.96
C VAL A 64 -3.14 -4.66 25.04
N ILE A 65 -3.41 -5.62 25.91
CA ILE A 65 -2.63 -6.87 26.01
C ILE A 65 -2.83 -7.73 24.74
N LEU A 66 -4.05 -7.81 24.22
CA LEU A 66 -4.35 -8.57 22.99
C LEU A 66 -3.78 -7.93 21.72
N LEU A 67 -3.66 -6.60 21.67
CA LEU A 67 -3.00 -5.89 20.58
C LEU A 67 -1.46 -6.03 20.60
N LEU A 68 -0.86 -6.42 21.73
CA LEU A 68 0.60 -6.54 21.88
C LEU A 68 1.18 -7.90 21.45
N ILE A 69 0.36 -8.92 21.17
CA ILE A 69 0.84 -10.30 20.89
C ILE A 69 0.83 -10.69 19.38
N GLY A 70 0.21 -9.90 18.49
CA GLY A 70 0.44 -10.00 17.04
C GLY A 70 -0.27 -11.16 16.29
N GLY A 71 -0.75 -10.85 15.08
CA GLY A 71 -1.16 -11.83 14.06
C GLY A 71 -2.66 -12.13 13.95
N ALA A 72 -3.12 -12.38 12.71
CA ALA A 72 -4.51 -12.67 12.31
C ALA A 72 -5.20 -13.83 13.06
N GLY A 73 -4.43 -14.67 13.77
CA GLY A 73 -4.96 -15.76 14.60
C GLY A 73 -5.75 -15.28 15.83
N THR A 74 -5.38 -14.14 16.43
CA THR A 74 -6.09 -13.59 17.60
C THR A 74 -7.50 -13.10 17.25
N TYR A 75 -7.68 -12.64 16.02
CA TYR A 75 -8.98 -12.16 15.52
C TYR A 75 -9.97 -13.32 15.35
N VAL A 76 -9.51 -14.49 14.88
CA VAL A 76 -10.35 -15.70 14.70
C VAL A 76 -10.78 -16.28 16.05
N ILE A 77 -9.89 -16.26 17.05
CA ILE A 77 -10.19 -16.75 18.41
C ILE A 77 -11.20 -15.84 19.11
N ALA A 78 -11.03 -14.52 19.03
CA ALA A 78 -11.96 -13.57 19.61
C ALA A 78 -13.34 -13.62 18.93
N ASP A 79 -13.38 -13.75 17.60
CA ASP A 79 -14.63 -13.83 16.84
C ASP A 79 -15.42 -15.11 17.13
N ARG A 80 -14.75 -16.27 17.25
CA ARG A 80 -15.39 -17.54 17.65
C ARG A 80 -15.92 -17.51 19.08
N ALA A 81 -15.15 -16.96 20.02
CA ALA A 81 -15.56 -16.82 21.42
C ALA A 81 -16.80 -15.90 21.56
N ILE A 82 -16.85 -14.81 20.79
CA ILE A 82 -17.98 -13.89 20.75
C ILE A 82 -19.20 -14.53 20.06
N SER A 83 -19.01 -15.29 18.97
CA SER A 83 -20.11 -16.01 18.29
C SER A 83 -20.80 -17.01 19.22
N ARG A 84 -20.03 -17.85 19.91
CA ARG A 84 -20.56 -18.82 20.89
C ARG A 84 -21.31 -18.15 22.05
N ALA A 85 -20.75 -17.06 22.58
CA ALA A 85 -21.42 -16.29 23.62
C ALA A 85 -22.73 -15.64 23.12
N SER A 86 -22.80 -15.26 21.84
CA SER A 86 -24.00 -14.68 21.21
C SER A 86 -25.06 -15.72 20.83
N GLU A 87 -24.66 -16.97 20.62
CA GLU A 87 -25.55 -18.10 20.28
C GLU A 87 -26.22 -18.74 21.50
N GLY A 88 -25.93 -18.24 22.71
CA GLY A 88 -26.61 -18.65 23.94
C GLY A 88 -26.23 -20.06 24.41
N GLU A 89 -25.07 -20.58 23.99
CA GLU A 89 -24.51 -21.79 24.59
C GLU A 89 -24.34 -21.54 26.10
N ASN A 90 -24.87 -22.47 26.91
CA ASN A 90 -24.90 -22.36 28.37
C ASN A 90 -23.46 -22.50 28.92
N LEU A 91 -22.70 -21.42 28.87
CA LEU A 91 -21.36 -21.30 29.44
C LEU A 91 -21.50 -21.15 30.96
N ALA A 92 -21.88 -22.23 31.63
CA ALA A 92 -22.08 -22.25 33.07
C ALA A 92 -20.75 -21.99 33.80
N GLY A 93 -20.51 -20.73 34.15
CA GLY A 93 -19.45 -20.31 35.06
C GLY A 93 -18.09 -19.98 34.44
N MET A 94 -17.94 -20.05 33.11
CA MET A 94 -16.68 -19.65 32.46
C MET A 94 -16.61 -18.15 32.23
N SER A 95 -15.48 -17.55 32.64
CA SER A 95 -15.12 -16.19 32.28
C SER A 95 -14.70 -16.12 30.80
N LEU A 96 -14.85 -14.95 30.18
CA LEU A 96 -14.42 -14.71 28.78
C LEU A 96 -12.94 -15.08 28.56
N THR A 97 -12.11 -14.90 29.59
CA THR A 97 -10.69 -15.25 29.58
C THR A 97 -10.47 -16.77 29.48
N GLU A 98 -11.27 -17.57 30.19
CA GLU A 98 -11.20 -19.03 30.14
C GLU A 98 -11.65 -19.57 28.77
N LEU A 99 -12.69 -18.97 28.19
CA LEU A 99 -13.18 -19.33 26.86
C LEU A 99 -12.13 -19.05 25.76
N VAL A 100 -11.42 -17.92 25.84
CA VAL A 100 -10.34 -17.56 24.92
C VAL A 100 -9.12 -18.48 25.07
N LEU A 101 -8.79 -18.87 26.31
CA LEU A 101 -7.71 -19.81 26.60
C LEU A 101 -7.99 -21.23 26.10
N GLU A 102 -9.25 -21.67 26.15
CA GLU A 102 -9.67 -22.98 25.64
C GLU A 102 -9.55 -23.08 24.10
N GLU A 103 -10.03 -22.08 23.36
CA GLU A 103 -9.87 -22.02 21.90
C GLU A 103 -8.40 -21.90 21.48
N ALA A 104 -7.58 -21.16 22.24
CA ALA A 104 -6.15 -21.08 22.00
C ALA A 104 -5.44 -22.43 22.20
N ARG A 105 -5.85 -23.23 23.20
CA ARG A 105 -5.33 -24.59 23.42
C ARG A 105 -5.74 -25.55 22.30
N GLY A 106 -6.99 -25.51 21.84
CA GLY A 106 -7.45 -26.35 20.71
C GLY A 106 -6.67 -26.11 19.41
N LEU A 107 -6.21 -24.88 19.19
CA LEU A 107 -5.34 -24.52 18.05
C LEU A 107 -3.90 -25.03 18.19
N LEU A 108 -3.38 -25.13 19.42
CA LEU A 108 -2.03 -25.62 19.70
C LEU A 108 -1.98 -27.16 19.72
N ASP A 109 -3.04 -27.81 20.20
CA ASP A 109 -3.15 -29.27 20.25
C ASP A 109 -3.56 -29.89 18.89
N GLY A 110 -4.09 -29.06 17.97
CA GLY A 110 -4.57 -29.44 16.63
C GLY A 110 -3.52 -29.73 15.55
N GLY A 111 -2.22 -29.69 15.89
CA GLY A 111 -1.18 -30.34 15.08
C GLY A 111 -0.50 -29.48 14.02
N PHE A 112 0.69 -28.97 14.38
CA PHE A 112 1.73 -28.54 13.43
C PHE A 112 2.65 -29.71 12.97
N SER A 113 2.38 -30.94 13.42
CA SER A 113 3.26 -32.11 13.16
C SER A 113 3.03 -32.83 11.82
N GLY A 114 2.02 -32.46 11.03
CA GLY A 114 1.69 -33.17 9.79
C GLY A 114 2.47 -32.76 8.53
N VAL A 115 3.25 -31.68 8.57
CA VAL A 115 3.75 -31.01 7.35
C VAL A 115 5.26 -31.23 7.10
N LEU A 116 6.03 -31.75 8.06
CA LEU A 116 7.51 -31.72 7.96
C LEU A 116 8.22 -33.04 7.64
N ASN A 117 7.50 -34.14 7.39
CA ASN A 117 8.13 -35.46 7.16
C ASN A 117 8.05 -36.00 5.71
N GLY A 118 7.76 -35.16 4.72
CA GLY A 118 7.45 -35.60 3.35
C GLY A 118 8.53 -35.45 2.28
N GLU A 119 9.65 -34.76 2.50
CA GLU A 119 10.45 -34.21 1.39
C GLU A 119 11.86 -34.81 1.14
N ALA A 120 12.25 -35.89 1.81
CA ALA A 120 13.64 -36.38 1.70
C ALA A 120 13.90 -37.49 0.66
N ALA A 121 12.95 -37.89 -0.20
CA ALA A 121 13.10 -39.09 -1.06
C ALA A 121 12.84 -38.90 -2.57
N PHE A 122 12.98 -37.68 -3.12
CA PHE A 122 12.57 -37.42 -4.52
C PHE A 122 13.63 -36.78 -5.44
N PHE A 123 14.92 -36.90 -5.14
CA PHE A 123 15.98 -36.37 -6.00
C PHE A 123 17.03 -37.42 -6.37
N SER A 124 16.67 -38.36 -7.26
CA SER A 124 17.64 -38.90 -8.23
C SER A 124 16.94 -39.63 -9.40
N GLN A 125 16.29 -38.88 -10.30
CA GLN A 125 16.08 -39.34 -11.68
C GLN A 125 15.70 -38.16 -12.59
N SER A 126 16.72 -37.40 -12.98
CA SER A 126 16.67 -36.47 -14.09
C SER A 126 17.15 -37.19 -15.34
N GLN A 127 16.26 -37.41 -16.31
CA GLN A 127 16.47 -37.19 -17.75
C GLN A 127 15.30 -37.76 -18.56
N ARG A 128 14.33 -36.90 -18.86
CA ARG A 128 13.62 -36.74 -20.14
C ARG A 128 12.61 -35.59 -20.00
N GLU A 129 12.72 -34.62 -20.90
CA GLU A 129 11.87 -33.42 -21.00
C GLU A 129 10.43 -33.78 -21.39
N THR A 130 9.67 -34.31 -20.44
CA THR A 130 8.22 -34.14 -20.40
C THR A 130 7.93 -33.59 -19.02
N GLY A 131 7.95 -32.26 -18.90
CA GLY A 131 7.59 -31.59 -17.65
C GLY A 131 6.27 -32.15 -17.13
N PRO A 132 6.08 -32.26 -15.80
CA PRO A 132 4.85 -32.78 -15.24
C PRO A 132 3.66 -32.01 -15.84
N PRO A 133 2.54 -32.70 -16.15
CA PRO A 133 1.38 -32.05 -16.75
C PRO A 133 1.01 -30.83 -15.89
N GLN A 134 1.01 -29.65 -16.51
CA GLN A 134 0.60 -28.42 -15.84
C GLN A 134 -0.79 -28.66 -15.26
N ARG A 135 -0.92 -28.54 -13.94
CA ARG A 135 -2.24 -28.62 -13.29
C ARG A 135 -3.16 -27.60 -13.98
N PRO A 136 -4.41 -27.97 -14.31
CA PRO A 136 -5.37 -27.03 -14.85
C PRO A 136 -5.44 -25.78 -13.97
N TRP A 137 -5.40 -24.60 -14.59
CA TRP A 137 -5.60 -23.36 -13.86
C TRP A 137 -6.97 -23.37 -13.18
N PRO A 138 -7.09 -22.92 -11.93
CA PRO A 138 -8.38 -22.75 -11.28
C PRO A 138 -9.30 -21.83 -12.11
N ASP A 139 -10.61 -21.96 -11.89
CA ASP A 139 -11.58 -21.04 -12.50
C ASP A 139 -11.35 -19.60 -11.99
N ALA A 140 -11.74 -18.59 -12.79
CA ALA A 140 -11.54 -17.19 -12.40
C ALA A 140 -12.37 -16.79 -11.17
N ALA A 141 -13.55 -17.38 -11.00
CA ALA A 141 -14.46 -17.06 -9.91
C ALA A 141 -13.87 -17.45 -8.53
N SER A 142 -13.23 -18.62 -8.41
CA SER A 142 -12.59 -19.09 -7.17
C SER A 142 -11.36 -18.27 -6.77
N LEU A 143 -10.81 -17.48 -7.71
CA LEU A 143 -9.68 -16.59 -7.47
C LEU A 143 -10.10 -15.21 -6.97
N ARG A 144 -11.41 -14.96 -6.88
CA ARG A 144 -12.00 -13.73 -6.38
C ARG A 144 -12.31 -13.85 -4.89
N VAL A 145 -11.67 -13.01 -4.09
CA VAL A 145 -11.91 -12.95 -2.64
C VAL A 145 -12.53 -11.60 -2.29
N GLN A 146 -13.77 -11.61 -1.81
CA GLN A 146 -14.42 -10.39 -1.32
C GLN A 146 -13.90 -10.03 0.07
N THR A 147 -13.53 -8.77 0.27
CA THR A 147 -13.07 -8.26 1.57
C THR A 147 -13.91 -7.08 2.06
N ASP A 148 -13.52 -6.61 3.23
CA ASP A 148 -14.00 -5.39 3.88
C ASP A 148 -13.83 -4.13 3.03
N GLN A 149 -12.86 -4.10 2.12
CA GLN A 149 -12.53 -2.94 1.29
C GLN A 149 -12.60 -3.28 -0.21
N GLY A 150 -13.41 -4.26 -0.60
CA GLY A 150 -13.56 -4.67 -1.99
C GLY A 150 -12.80 -5.95 -2.35
N THR A 151 -12.64 -6.19 -3.63
CA THR A 151 -12.27 -7.50 -4.17
C THR A 151 -10.77 -7.65 -4.34
N ILE A 152 -10.23 -8.81 -3.96
CA ILE A 152 -8.89 -9.29 -4.29
C ILE A 152 -9.00 -10.29 -5.44
N LEU A 153 -8.23 -10.09 -6.50
CA LEU A 153 -8.17 -10.94 -7.69
C LEU A 153 -6.79 -11.58 -7.79
N LYS A 154 -6.71 -12.86 -7.41
CA LYS A 154 -5.47 -13.63 -7.46
C LYS A 154 -5.18 -14.07 -8.89
N SER A 155 -3.91 -14.01 -9.31
CA SER A 155 -3.48 -14.53 -10.61
C SER A 155 -3.95 -15.99 -10.82
N PRO A 156 -4.48 -16.36 -12.00
CA PRO A 156 -4.57 -15.55 -13.23
C PRO A 156 -5.85 -14.70 -13.42
N ALA A 157 -6.67 -14.46 -12.40
CA ALA A 157 -7.89 -13.64 -12.56
C ALA A 157 -7.60 -12.18 -12.94
N VAL A 158 -8.46 -11.60 -13.77
CA VAL A 158 -8.30 -10.29 -14.38
C VAL A 158 -9.35 -9.31 -13.85
N ALA A 159 -8.92 -8.09 -13.48
CA ALA A 159 -9.82 -6.99 -13.19
C ALA A 159 -10.35 -6.38 -14.51
N THR A 160 -11.67 -6.23 -14.59
CA THR A 160 -12.40 -5.73 -15.76
C THR A 160 -13.40 -4.67 -15.29
N ARG A 161 -13.80 -3.76 -16.17
CA ARG A 161 -14.77 -2.69 -15.84
C ARG A 161 -16.13 -3.26 -15.45
N ASP A 162 -16.54 -4.35 -16.10
CA ASP A 162 -17.83 -5.01 -15.93
C ASP A 162 -17.77 -6.21 -14.96
N ASN A 163 -16.65 -6.38 -14.23
CA ASN A 163 -16.42 -7.47 -13.28
C ASN A 163 -16.59 -8.88 -13.87
N ARG A 164 -16.37 -9.05 -15.18
CA ARG A 164 -16.32 -10.37 -15.80
C ARG A 164 -15.21 -11.24 -15.23
N ASP A 165 -15.51 -12.54 -15.12
CA ASP A 165 -14.55 -13.56 -14.70
C ASP A 165 -13.72 -14.01 -15.91
N ILE A 166 -12.57 -13.36 -16.10
CA ILE A 166 -11.62 -13.62 -17.18
C ILE A 166 -10.27 -14.02 -16.56
N ARG A 167 -9.52 -14.90 -17.25
CA ARG A 167 -8.14 -15.26 -16.89
C ARG A 167 -7.13 -14.66 -17.86
N ALA A 168 -5.95 -14.31 -17.37
CA ALA A 168 -4.86 -13.76 -18.19
C ALA A 168 -4.45 -14.69 -19.36
N ILE A 169 -4.52 -16.01 -19.18
CA ILE A 169 -4.24 -16.99 -20.25
C ILE A 169 -5.26 -16.95 -21.41
N GLU A 170 -6.44 -16.37 -21.17
CA GLU A 170 -7.45 -16.14 -22.21
C GLU A 170 -7.16 -14.87 -23.00
N LEU A 171 -6.39 -13.93 -22.43
CA LEU A 171 -5.98 -12.67 -23.05
C LEU A 171 -4.68 -12.79 -23.83
N ALA A 172 -3.71 -13.54 -23.31
CA ALA A 172 -2.37 -13.60 -23.88
C ALA A 172 -1.86 -15.03 -24.07
N ARG A 173 -1.21 -15.26 -25.22
CA ARG A 173 -0.44 -16.48 -25.52
C ARG A 173 0.89 -16.43 -24.78
N GLY A 174 1.35 -17.58 -24.29
CA GLY A 174 2.60 -17.68 -23.56
C GLY A 174 2.57 -17.00 -22.19
N PHE A 175 1.38 -16.78 -21.62
CA PHE A 175 1.25 -16.17 -20.29
C PHE A 175 2.05 -16.95 -19.24
N VAL A 176 2.92 -16.22 -18.54
CA VAL A 176 3.66 -16.69 -17.37
C VAL A 176 3.43 -15.68 -16.27
N ARG A 177 3.05 -16.14 -15.08
CA ARG A 177 2.85 -15.24 -13.93
C ARG A 177 4.18 -14.56 -13.58
N THR A 178 4.17 -13.24 -13.40
CA THR A 178 5.32 -12.53 -12.84
C THR A 178 5.66 -13.07 -11.45
N THR A 179 6.94 -13.36 -11.24
CA THR A 179 7.51 -13.81 -9.98
C THR A 179 8.75 -12.97 -9.70
N PRO A 180 9.30 -12.99 -8.47
CA PRO A 180 10.55 -12.32 -8.19
C PRO A 180 11.68 -12.69 -9.19
N ALA A 181 11.73 -13.92 -9.72
CA ALA A 181 12.78 -14.33 -10.67
C ALA A 181 12.78 -13.57 -12.02
N HIS A 182 11.71 -12.83 -12.35
CA HIS A 182 11.66 -12.00 -13.55
C HIS A 182 12.23 -10.62 -13.28
N GLU A 183 13.55 -10.51 -13.37
CA GLU A 183 14.25 -9.23 -13.23
C GLU A 183 13.99 -8.33 -14.44
N PRO A 184 13.57 -7.08 -14.23
CA PRO A 184 13.38 -6.15 -15.34
C PRO A 184 14.71 -5.78 -16.01
N GLY A 185 14.60 -5.14 -17.18
CA GLY A 185 15.72 -4.56 -17.90
C GLY A 185 16.22 -3.30 -17.20
N ASN A 186 16.48 -2.25 -17.97
CA ASN A 186 16.92 -0.98 -17.42
C ASN A 186 15.76 -0.26 -16.72
N VAL A 187 16.06 0.43 -15.62
CA VAL A 187 15.17 1.46 -15.07
C VAL A 187 15.56 2.79 -15.68
N ILE A 188 14.63 3.40 -16.38
CA ILE A 188 14.76 4.72 -16.99
C ILE A 188 14.06 5.71 -16.04
N PRO A 189 14.81 6.45 -15.22
CA PRO A 189 14.22 7.36 -14.25
C PRO A 189 13.60 8.58 -14.94
N PHE A 190 12.52 9.10 -14.36
CA PHE A 190 11.97 10.41 -14.68
C PHE A 190 11.51 11.13 -13.41
N GLU A 191 11.45 12.45 -13.45
CA GLU A 191 11.07 13.24 -12.27
C GLU A 191 9.57 13.17 -11.99
N PHE A 192 9.22 13.20 -10.71
CA PHE A 192 7.83 13.43 -10.33
C PHE A 192 7.37 14.80 -10.81
N ASN A 193 6.11 14.87 -11.23
CA ASN A 193 5.46 16.13 -11.45
C ASN A 193 5.20 16.78 -10.08
N THR A 194 5.81 17.94 -9.87
CA THR A 194 5.70 18.74 -8.64
C THR A 194 4.50 19.69 -8.67
N GLU A 195 3.87 19.83 -9.83
CA GLU A 195 2.64 20.58 -10.00
C GLU A 195 1.45 19.68 -9.69
N CYS A 196 0.43 20.20 -9.00
CA CYS A 196 -0.79 19.45 -8.70
C CYS A 196 -1.74 19.34 -9.91
N THR A 197 -1.19 19.10 -11.09
CA THR A 197 -1.90 19.07 -12.36
C THR A 197 -1.36 17.94 -13.20
N LEU A 198 -2.20 17.40 -14.07
CA LEU A 198 -1.80 16.44 -15.09
C LEU A 198 -2.04 17.07 -16.46
N ARG A 199 -1.37 16.58 -17.49
CA ARG A 199 -1.65 16.93 -18.88
C ARG A 199 -3.12 16.69 -19.17
N SER A 200 -3.86 17.70 -19.61
CA SER A 200 -5.24 17.47 -20.02
C SER A 200 -5.32 16.49 -21.20
N PRO A 201 -6.30 15.57 -21.23
CA PRO A 201 -6.54 14.70 -22.37
C PRO A 201 -6.78 15.52 -23.65
N ARG A 202 -6.19 15.08 -24.76
CA ARG A 202 -6.43 15.71 -26.07
C ARG A 202 -7.76 15.25 -26.64
N ALA A 203 -8.33 16.07 -27.51
CA ALA A 203 -9.55 15.71 -28.25
C ALA A 203 -9.35 14.36 -28.98
N GLY A 204 -10.28 13.43 -28.75
CA GLY A 204 -10.26 12.09 -29.35
C GLY A 204 -9.47 11.03 -28.56
N GLU A 205 -8.78 11.38 -27.46
CA GLU A 205 -8.21 10.37 -26.56
C GLU A 205 -9.32 9.73 -25.70
N ASN A 206 -9.25 8.41 -25.50
CA ASN A 206 -10.12 7.70 -24.55
C ASN A 206 -9.47 7.67 -23.17
N VAL A 207 -10.12 8.29 -22.17
CA VAL A 207 -9.64 8.32 -20.79
C VAL A 207 -10.10 7.08 -20.05
N VAL A 208 -9.15 6.33 -19.49
CA VAL A 208 -9.41 5.12 -18.70
C VAL A 208 -8.75 5.24 -17.34
N ASN A 209 -9.54 5.06 -16.28
CA ASN A 209 -9.04 5.03 -14.91
C ASN A 209 -8.81 3.60 -14.45
N VAL A 210 -7.67 3.35 -13.83
CA VAL A 210 -7.33 2.07 -13.21
C VAL A 210 -6.91 2.32 -11.78
N ARG A 211 -7.69 1.84 -10.81
CA ARG A 211 -7.46 2.09 -9.37
C ARG A 211 -7.35 0.81 -8.57
N LEU A 212 -6.16 0.57 -8.02
CA LEU A 212 -5.86 -0.53 -7.10
C LEU A 212 -5.53 -0.01 -5.71
N ALA A 213 -5.82 -0.78 -4.66
CA ALA A 213 -5.18 -0.50 -3.37
C ALA A 213 -3.74 -1.04 -3.36
N SER A 214 -3.53 -2.24 -3.93
CA SER A 214 -2.21 -2.86 -4.12
C SER A 214 -2.18 -3.67 -5.42
N ALA A 215 -1.01 -3.81 -6.03
CA ALA A 215 -0.79 -4.84 -7.03
C ALA A 215 -0.56 -6.22 -6.36
N GLY A 216 -0.84 -7.31 -7.08
CA GLY A 216 -0.85 -8.67 -6.53
C GLY A 216 0.41 -9.51 -6.80
N MET A 217 1.31 -9.08 -7.70
CA MET A 217 2.53 -9.83 -8.01
C MET A 217 3.74 -9.21 -7.32
N GLU A 218 4.60 -10.05 -6.77
CA GLU A 218 5.85 -9.62 -6.13
C GLU A 218 6.94 -9.42 -7.19
N THR A 219 7.86 -8.50 -6.93
CA THR A 219 9.03 -8.26 -7.76
C THR A 219 10.31 -8.31 -6.92
N GLN A 220 11.45 -8.24 -7.60
CA GLN A 220 12.75 -8.06 -6.96
C GLN A 220 13.12 -6.59 -6.71
N LEU A 221 12.21 -5.65 -6.96
CA LEU A 221 12.47 -4.22 -6.84
C LEU A 221 12.00 -3.68 -5.49
N GLN A 222 12.86 -2.89 -4.86
CA GLN A 222 12.54 -2.06 -3.71
C GLN A 222 13.01 -0.62 -3.98
N ALA A 223 12.13 0.35 -3.73
CA ALA A 223 12.41 1.76 -3.92
C ALA A 223 11.82 2.58 -2.78
N PHE A 224 12.62 3.48 -2.21
CA PHE A 224 12.19 4.39 -1.15
C PHE A 224 12.98 5.70 -1.17
N SER A 225 12.39 6.75 -0.62
CA SER A 225 13.01 8.09 -0.55
C SER A 225 13.77 8.29 0.76
N LYS A 226 14.67 9.28 0.80
CA LYS A 226 15.28 9.76 2.04
C LYS A 226 14.24 10.27 3.03
N ALA A 227 13.13 10.84 2.54
CA ALA A 227 12.03 11.28 3.39
C ALA A 227 11.37 10.08 4.10
N ALA A 228 11.08 9.01 3.36
CA ALA A 228 10.54 7.77 3.94
C ALA A 228 11.50 7.16 4.97
N LEU A 229 12.80 7.12 4.67
CA LEU A 229 13.84 6.72 5.62
C LEU A 229 13.82 7.62 6.87
N ALA A 230 13.79 8.94 6.70
CA ALA A 230 13.78 9.89 7.82
C ALA A 230 12.53 9.76 8.70
N ASP A 231 11.36 9.47 8.12
CA ASP A 231 10.12 9.24 8.86
C ASP A 231 10.21 7.98 9.72
N VAL A 232 10.69 6.86 9.15
CA VAL A 232 10.92 5.61 9.89
C VAL A 232 11.91 5.85 11.04
N LEU A 233 13.01 6.55 10.77
CA LEU A 233 14.00 6.92 11.79
C LEU A 233 13.39 7.80 12.90
N GLY A 234 12.62 8.82 12.51
CA GLY A 234 11.95 9.71 13.45
C GLY A 234 10.98 8.97 14.37
N ASP A 235 10.20 8.04 13.82
CA ASP A 235 9.26 7.23 14.60
C ASP A 235 9.97 6.24 15.53
N ARG A 236 11.09 5.65 15.09
CA ARG A 236 11.95 4.82 15.95
C ARG A 236 12.48 5.63 17.13
N LEU A 237 13.04 6.80 16.87
CA LEU A 237 13.57 7.68 17.92
C LEU A 237 12.47 8.11 18.91
N LYS A 238 11.27 8.45 18.43
CA LYS A 238 10.11 8.71 19.31
C LYS A 238 9.73 7.50 20.16
N SER A 239 9.81 6.30 19.59
CA SER A 239 9.44 5.07 20.30
C SER A 239 10.42 4.77 21.44
N VAL A 240 11.72 4.91 21.20
CA VAL A 240 12.76 4.68 22.20
C VAL A 240 12.69 5.76 23.29
N THR A 241 12.65 7.03 22.89
CA THR A 241 12.66 8.17 23.84
C THR A 241 11.41 8.26 24.71
N ARG A 242 10.22 7.92 24.18
CA ARG A 242 8.96 8.06 24.93
C ARG A 242 8.50 6.78 25.62
N LYS A 243 8.79 5.62 25.04
CA LYS A 243 8.28 4.34 25.55
C LYS A 243 9.34 3.51 26.27
N GLN A 244 10.57 4.02 26.40
CA GLN A 244 11.73 3.30 26.96
C GLN A 244 11.86 1.89 26.35
N ARG A 245 11.52 1.77 25.06
CA ARG A 245 11.65 0.51 24.34
C ARG A 245 13.08 0.38 23.87
N GLU A 246 13.56 -0.87 23.81
CA GLU A 246 14.79 -1.18 23.10
C GLU A 246 14.70 -0.68 21.67
N TYR A 247 15.83 -0.19 21.18
CA TYR A 247 15.97 0.17 19.80
C TYR A 247 15.80 -1.09 18.95
N ASN A 248 14.68 -1.19 18.25
CA ASN A 248 14.43 -2.31 17.36
C ASN A 248 14.91 -1.95 15.94
N ALA A 249 16.08 -2.46 15.58
CA ALA A 249 16.68 -2.31 14.26
C ALA A 249 15.81 -2.93 13.14
N ASP A 250 14.96 -3.90 13.48
CA ASP A 250 14.21 -4.76 12.56
C ASP A 250 12.94 -4.11 11.99
N THR A 251 12.67 -2.82 12.27
CA THR A 251 11.51 -2.12 11.68
C THR A 251 11.75 -1.85 10.19
N GLU A 252 11.43 -2.82 9.34
CA GLU A 252 11.69 -2.79 7.90
C GLU A 252 11.29 -1.45 7.24
N ILE A 253 12.24 -0.83 6.53
CA ILE A 253 11.92 0.30 5.66
C ILE A 253 11.13 -0.26 4.49
N LYS A 254 9.86 0.12 4.45
CA LYS A 254 8.98 -0.25 3.35
C LYS A 254 9.44 0.37 2.05
N GLY A 255 9.07 -0.24 0.95
CA GLY A 255 9.41 0.24 -0.38
C GLY A 255 9.30 -0.84 -1.43
N GLU A 256 8.69 -1.98 -1.09
CA GLU A 256 8.50 -3.10 -1.99
C GLU A 256 7.68 -2.63 -3.19
N VAL A 257 8.22 -2.88 -4.37
CA VAL A 257 7.51 -2.57 -5.61
C VAL A 257 6.87 -3.85 -6.10
N ARG A 258 5.57 -3.77 -6.38
CA ARG A 258 4.75 -4.88 -6.86
C ARG A 258 4.49 -4.73 -8.36
N ALA A 259 4.06 -5.80 -9.02
CA ALA A 259 3.74 -5.77 -10.44
C ALA A 259 2.28 -6.12 -10.71
N VAL A 260 1.76 -5.56 -11.80
CA VAL A 260 0.45 -5.86 -12.36
C VAL A 260 0.56 -5.87 -13.88
N ASP A 261 0.01 -6.89 -14.54
CA ASP A 261 -0.06 -6.93 -15.99
C ASP A 261 -1.30 -6.17 -16.46
N VAL A 262 -1.13 -5.28 -17.44
CA VAL A 262 -2.19 -4.44 -18.00
C VAL A 262 -2.35 -4.76 -19.49
N PHE A 263 -3.43 -5.43 -19.84
CA PHE A 263 -3.79 -5.74 -21.22
C PHE A 263 -4.68 -4.62 -21.78
N ILE A 264 -4.21 -3.91 -22.80
CA ILE A 264 -4.97 -2.85 -23.46
C ILE A 264 -5.35 -3.33 -24.85
N THR A 265 -6.65 -3.40 -25.11
CA THR A 265 -7.24 -4.00 -26.31
C THR A 265 -8.16 -3.07 -27.07
N ASP A 266 -8.51 -1.92 -26.48
CA ASP A 266 -9.36 -0.93 -27.12
C ASP A 266 -8.59 -0.15 -28.19
N THR A 267 -8.99 -0.37 -29.45
CA THR A 267 -8.44 0.30 -30.64
C THR A 267 -9.31 1.45 -31.13
N SER A 268 -10.43 1.75 -30.45
CA SER A 268 -11.39 2.75 -30.90
C SER A 268 -10.85 4.19 -30.88
N ALA A 269 -9.84 4.45 -30.06
CA ALA A 269 -9.20 5.74 -29.89
C ALA A 269 -7.80 5.58 -29.25
N PRO A 270 -6.92 6.60 -29.35
CA PRO A 270 -5.70 6.63 -28.55
C PRO A 270 -6.01 6.65 -27.05
N GLN A 271 -5.31 5.83 -26.27
CA GLN A 271 -5.61 5.59 -24.86
C GLN A 271 -4.84 6.58 -23.96
N TYR A 272 -5.58 7.32 -23.14
CA TYR A 272 -5.07 8.06 -21.98
C TYR A 272 -5.35 7.21 -20.74
N VAL A 273 -4.32 6.60 -20.16
CA VAL A 273 -4.49 5.69 -19.02
C VAL A 273 -4.02 6.35 -17.74
N ILE A 274 -4.86 6.31 -16.70
CA ILE A 274 -4.57 6.85 -15.38
C ILE A 274 -4.42 5.69 -14.40
N PHE A 275 -3.19 5.38 -14.03
CA PHE A 275 -2.83 4.34 -13.10
C PHE A 275 -2.77 4.88 -11.68
N GLN A 276 -3.54 4.27 -10.76
CA GLN A 276 -3.74 4.81 -9.42
C GLN A 276 -3.52 3.73 -8.34
N THR A 277 -2.64 4.01 -7.38
CA THR A 277 -2.39 3.15 -6.22
C THR A 277 -2.35 3.94 -4.91
N ILE A 278 -2.86 3.33 -3.83
CA ILE A 278 -2.75 3.90 -2.47
C ILE A 278 -1.71 3.17 -1.61
N GLY A 279 -1.34 1.96 -2.00
CA GLY A 279 -0.46 1.07 -1.25
C GLY A 279 1.00 1.16 -1.71
N PRO A 280 1.73 0.04 -1.68
CA PRO A 280 3.13 -0.02 -2.09
C PRO A 280 3.35 0.43 -3.53
N GLY A 281 4.63 0.58 -3.89
CA GLY A 281 5.00 0.94 -5.25
C GLY A 281 4.51 -0.09 -6.27
N VAL A 282 4.25 0.34 -7.51
CA VAL A 282 3.74 -0.53 -8.58
C VAL A 282 4.45 -0.31 -9.91
N ILE A 283 4.84 -1.42 -10.54
CA ILE A 283 5.19 -1.53 -11.95
C ILE A 283 3.95 -2.00 -12.73
N TRP A 284 3.48 -1.17 -13.65
CA TRP A 284 2.41 -1.50 -14.59
C TRP A 284 3.04 -2.13 -15.84
N ASN A 285 2.99 -3.45 -15.97
CA ASN A 285 3.52 -4.18 -17.13
C ASN A 285 2.51 -4.12 -18.27
N VAL A 286 2.66 -3.18 -19.21
CA VAL A 286 1.67 -2.92 -20.26
C VAL A 286 1.87 -3.86 -21.45
N HIS A 287 0.76 -4.43 -21.91
CA HIS A 287 0.64 -5.26 -23.11
C HIS A 287 -0.41 -4.64 -24.02
N LEU A 288 -0.02 -4.29 -25.24
CA LEU A 288 -0.90 -3.65 -26.21
C LEU A 288 -1.32 -4.68 -27.26
N ALA A 289 -2.62 -4.72 -27.58
CA ALA A 289 -3.10 -5.45 -28.76
C ALA A 289 -2.70 -4.71 -30.04
N ASP A 290 -2.69 -5.43 -31.16
CA ASP A 290 -2.39 -4.84 -32.46
C ASP A 290 -3.34 -3.67 -32.77
N GLY A 291 -2.76 -2.54 -33.20
CA GLY A 291 -3.51 -1.32 -33.53
C GLY A 291 -3.84 -0.42 -32.33
N VAL A 292 -3.53 -0.83 -31.09
CA VAL A 292 -3.70 0.05 -29.93
C VAL A 292 -2.63 1.14 -29.93
N THR A 293 -3.07 2.38 -29.73
CA THR A 293 -2.19 3.54 -29.53
C THR A 293 -2.27 3.97 -28.07
N LEU A 294 -1.15 3.90 -27.34
CA LEU A 294 -1.04 4.42 -25.98
C LEU A 294 -0.53 5.87 -26.03
N ALA A 295 -1.44 6.84 -25.91
CA ALA A 295 -1.12 8.26 -26.06
C ALA A 295 -0.40 8.81 -24.82
N HIS A 296 -0.89 8.45 -23.63
CA HIS A 296 -0.38 8.98 -22.39
C HIS A 296 -0.62 8.07 -21.19
N VAL A 297 0.32 8.05 -20.26
CA VAL A 297 0.24 7.34 -18.98
C VAL A 297 0.43 8.34 -17.83
N ALA A 298 -0.62 8.56 -17.05
CA ALA A 298 -0.54 9.31 -15.79
C ALA A 298 -0.52 8.33 -14.62
N MET A 299 0.47 8.44 -13.74
CA MET A 299 0.58 7.61 -12.54
C MET A 299 0.33 8.44 -11.29
N ILE A 300 -0.57 7.98 -10.40
CA ILE A 300 -0.88 8.64 -9.13
C ILE A 300 -0.70 7.61 -8.02
N GLY A 301 0.35 7.76 -7.22
CA GLY A 301 0.76 6.74 -6.26
C GLY A 301 1.24 7.33 -4.94
N ALA A 302 1.08 6.58 -3.85
CA ALA A 302 1.71 6.95 -2.57
C ALA A 302 3.24 6.81 -2.63
N GLU A 303 3.70 5.79 -3.36
CA GLU A 303 5.09 5.36 -3.44
C GLU A 303 5.53 5.23 -4.90
N ALA A 304 6.54 4.40 -5.15
CA ALA A 304 7.19 4.30 -6.44
C ALA A 304 6.25 3.81 -7.54
N SER A 305 6.24 4.48 -8.69
CA SER A 305 5.41 4.04 -9.81
C SER A 305 6.17 4.09 -11.11
N GLY A 306 6.09 3.00 -11.86
CA GLY A 306 6.66 2.91 -13.18
C GLY A 306 5.83 1.99 -14.06
N PHE A 307 6.13 1.96 -15.34
CA PHE A 307 5.49 1.07 -16.28
C PHE A 307 6.48 0.55 -17.32
N ALA A 308 6.20 -0.65 -17.82
CA ALA A 308 6.91 -1.26 -18.93
C ALA A 308 6.00 -1.27 -20.16
N GLY A 309 6.60 -1.34 -21.36
CA GLY A 309 5.84 -1.39 -22.62
C GLY A 309 5.44 -0.03 -23.18
N ALA A 310 6.26 1.01 -22.96
CA ALA A 310 6.09 2.31 -23.59
C ALA A 310 6.24 2.21 -25.12
N GLN A 311 5.34 2.85 -25.88
CA GLN A 311 5.55 3.10 -27.30
C GLN A 311 6.41 4.37 -27.47
N GLU A 312 7.12 4.50 -28.58
CA GLU A 312 8.02 5.64 -28.86
C GLU A 312 7.37 7.02 -28.66
N LYS A 313 6.06 7.13 -28.92
CA LYS A 313 5.29 8.37 -28.82
C LYS A 313 4.47 8.50 -27.53
N THR A 314 4.51 7.50 -26.65
CA THR A 314 3.79 7.56 -25.37
C THR A 314 4.43 8.62 -24.48
N THR A 315 3.63 9.58 -24.05
CA THR A 315 4.05 10.54 -23.01
C THR A 315 3.65 10.00 -21.64
N PHE A 316 4.34 10.42 -20.58
CA PHE A 316 4.04 9.95 -19.24
C PHE A 316 4.39 11.00 -18.18
N GLU A 317 3.72 10.93 -17.04
CA GLU A 317 3.99 11.73 -15.86
C GLU A 317 3.55 10.97 -14.60
N ALA A 318 4.05 11.37 -13.43
CA ALA A 318 3.66 10.79 -12.16
C ALA A 318 3.48 11.84 -11.09
N LEU A 319 2.46 11.68 -10.25
CA LEU A 319 2.23 12.45 -9.04
C LEU A 319 2.41 11.55 -7.81
N ARG A 320 3.22 12.02 -6.85
CA ARG A 320 3.38 11.35 -5.57
C ARG A 320 2.42 11.95 -4.55
N VAL A 321 1.50 11.13 -4.01
CA VAL A 321 0.47 11.57 -3.06
C VAL A 321 1.09 12.28 -1.86
N GLY A 322 2.21 11.77 -1.34
CA GLY A 322 2.91 12.33 -0.18
C GLY A 322 3.40 13.77 -0.35
N ASP A 323 3.59 14.24 -1.59
CA ASP A 323 4.07 15.61 -1.85
C ASP A 323 2.99 16.67 -1.63
N PHE A 324 1.72 16.26 -1.66
CA PHE A 324 0.58 17.16 -1.58
C PHE A 324 -0.36 16.85 -0.43
N VAL A 325 -0.46 15.58 -0.07
CA VAL A 325 -1.34 15.07 0.99
C VAL A 325 -0.49 14.27 1.96
N GLY A 326 -0.38 14.76 3.20
CA GLY A 326 0.38 14.10 4.26
C GLY A 326 -0.08 12.66 4.59
N GLY A 327 0.60 12.03 5.54
CA GLY A 327 0.38 10.63 5.92
C GLY A 327 -1.08 10.30 6.27
N HIS A 328 -1.49 9.07 5.96
CA HIS A 328 -2.90 8.68 6.06
C HIS A 328 -3.43 8.72 7.50
N SER A 329 -4.48 9.48 7.75
CA SER A 329 -5.31 9.34 8.95
C SER A 329 -6.79 9.56 8.63
N PHE A 330 -7.60 8.52 8.92
CA PHE A 330 -9.07 8.60 8.84
C PHE A 330 -9.57 9.84 9.60
N GLY A 331 -10.40 10.66 8.95
CA GLY A 331 -10.92 11.91 9.52
C GLY A 331 -10.02 13.14 9.37
N ALA A 332 -8.70 12.98 9.19
CA ALA A 332 -7.79 14.14 9.00
C ALA A 332 -7.53 14.46 7.52
N ASP A 333 -7.61 13.45 6.66
CA ASP A 333 -7.38 13.57 5.21
C ASP A 333 -8.67 13.79 4.40
N ASP A 334 -9.82 13.82 5.06
CA ASP A 334 -11.13 13.93 4.41
C ASP A 334 -11.51 15.37 4.09
N ARG A 335 -10.63 16.34 4.41
CA ARG A 335 -10.90 17.75 4.18
C ARG A 335 -10.64 18.11 2.73
N ASP A 336 -11.54 18.90 2.17
CA ASP A 336 -11.34 19.47 0.85
C ASP A 336 -10.07 20.33 0.81
N ARG A 337 -9.26 20.12 -0.21
CA ARG A 337 -8.01 20.83 -0.47
C ARG A 337 -7.89 21.01 -1.97
N GLU A 338 -7.24 22.08 -2.39
CA GLU A 338 -6.98 22.34 -3.81
C GLU A 338 -6.26 21.16 -4.48
N CYS A 339 -5.31 20.57 -3.76
CA CYS A 339 -4.56 19.43 -4.23
C CYS A 339 -4.91 18.13 -3.47
N MET A 340 -6.04 17.52 -3.83
CA MET A 340 -6.47 16.25 -3.25
C MET A 340 -6.27 15.10 -4.24
N ILE A 341 -5.03 14.68 -4.44
CA ILE A 341 -4.66 13.64 -5.42
C ILE A 341 -4.71 12.21 -4.88
N ARG A 342 -5.14 12.02 -3.63
CA ARG A 342 -5.20 10.69 -3.02
C ARG A 342 -6.32 9.86 -3.67
N PRO A 343 -6.01 8.73 -4.33
CA PRO A 343 -6.99 7.98 -5.13
C PRO A 343 -7.93 7.15 -4.26
N TRP A 344 -8.82 7.83 -3.54
CA TRP A 344 -9.84 7.21 -2.70
C TRP A 344 -10.82 6.42 -3.55
N ARG A 345 -11.30 5.30 -3.01
CA ARG A 345 -12.29 4.44 -3.67
C ARG A 345 -13.65 4.69 -3.03
N GLU A 346 -14.67 4.87 -3.85
CA GLU A 346 -16.04 5.02 -3.33
C GLU A 346 -16.49 3.71 -2.66
N PRO A 347 -16.99 3.77 -1.41
CA PRO A 347 -17.56 2.60 -0.74
C PRO A 347 -18.67 1.94 -1.55
N GLN A 348 -18.55 0.64 -1.78
CA GLN A 348 -19.58 -0.12 -2.49
C GLN A 348 -20.43 -0.96 -1.53
N ALA A 349 -21.72 -1.09 -1.79
CA ALA A 349 -22.67 -1.82 -0.94
C ALA A 349 -22.25 -3.27 -0.63
N HIS A 350 -21.50 -3.91 -1.54
CA HIS A 350 -21.06 -5.30 -1.37
C HIS A 350 -19.82 -5.45 -0.46
N TRP A 351 -19.13 -4.36 -0.11
CA TRP A 351 -17.95 -4.38 0.77
C TRP A 351 -18.31 -4.72 2.20
N GLY A 352 -17.44 -5.49 2.87
CA GLY A 352 -17.67 -5.89 4.27
C GLY A 352 -17.80 -4.71 5.23
N ASN A 353 -17.01 -3.64 5.06
CA ASN A 353 -17.10 -2.44 5.89
C ASN A 353 -18.46 -1.74 5.75
N VAL A 354 -18.98 -1.62 4.53
CA VAL A 354 -20.30 -1.01 4.30
C VAL A 354 -21.39 -1.86 4.93
N LYS A 355 -21.33 -3.19 4.78
CA LYS A 355 -22.28 -4.12 5.42
C LYS A 355 -22.24 -4.02 6.95
N LYS A 356 -21.06 -3.83 7.55
CA LYS A 356 -20.90 -3.67 9.00
C LYS A 356 -21.37 -2.29 9.47
N ALA A 357 -21.12 -1.23 8.70
CA ALA A 357 -21.62 0.12 8.97
C ALA A 357 -23.15 0.17 9.00
N VAL A 358 -23.83 -0.47 8.04
CA VAL A 358 -25.31 -0.58 8.01
C VAL A 358 -25.88 -1.30 9.24
N LYS A 359 -25.08 -2.12 9.93
CA LYS A 359 -25.44 -2.79 11.20
C LYS A 359 -25.13 -1.93 12.44
N ASN A 360 -25.03 -0.62 12.28
CA ASN A 360 -24.73 0.36 13.34
C ASN A 360 -23.38 0.14 14.05
N ASN A 361 -22.38 -0.37 13.33
CA ASN A 361 -21.03 -0.46 13.89
C ASN A 361 -20.30 0.87 13.66
N LEU A 362 -20.22 1.68 14.73
CA LEU A 362 -19.65 3.03 14.72
C LEU A 362 -18.23 3.11 14.13
N LEU A 363 -17.39 2.08 14.31
CA LEU A 363 -16.05 2.07 13.72
C LEU A 363 -16.13 2.08 12.19
N TYR A 364 -16.98 1.23 11.62
CA TYR A 364 -17.13 1.12 10.18
C TYR A 364 -17.97 2.25 9.58
N GLU A 365 -18.92 2.83 10.34
CA GLU A 365 -19.60 4.06 9.94
C GLU A 365 -18.62 5.20 9.73
N ASN A 366 -17.72 5.45 10.70
CA ASN A 366 -16.68 6.47 10.59
C ASN A 366 -15.75 6.19 9.41
N GLN A 367 -15.41 4.92 9.18
CA GLN A 367 -14.55 4.54 8.06
C GLN A 367 -15.24 4.77 6.70
N VAL A 368 -16.52 4.37 6.56
CA VAL A 368 -17.30 4.60 5.33
C VAL A 368 -17.46 6.10 5.10
N HIS A 369 -17.73 6.88 6.14
CA HIS A 369 -17.82 8.33 6.04
C HIS A 369 -16.51 8.96 5.52
N SER A 370 -15.36 8.52 6.04
CA SER A 370 -14.05 8.99 5.57
C SER A 370 -13.80 8.62 4.11
N TYR A 371 -14.06 7.36 3.71
CA TYR A 371 -13.94 6.93 2.31
C TYR A 371 -14.84 7.75 1.37
N THR A 372 -16.10 7.98 1.74
CA THR A 372 -17.04 8.79 0.95
C THR A 372 -16.56 10.22 0.81
N THR A 373 -16.10 10.85 1.91
CA THR A 373 -15.67 12.25 1.88
C THR A 373 -14.35 12.42 1.13
N GLY A 374 -13.39 11.53 1.34
CA GLY A 374 -12.12 11.49 0.63
C GLY A 374 -12.30 11.24 -0.87
N HIS A 375 -13.20 10.32 -1.27
CA HIS A 375 -13.54 10.10 -2.67
C HIS A 375 -14.16 11.34 -3.31
N ALA A 376 -15.12 11.99 -2.64
CA ALA A 376 -15.71 13.22 -3.17
C ALA A 376 -14.68 14.34 -3.37
N ALA A 377 -13.67 14.45 -2.49
CA ALA A 377 -12.60 15.42 -2.65
C ALA A 377 -11.64 15.05 -3.81
N TYR A 378 -11.29 13.77 -3.93
CA TYR A 378 -10.51 13.27 -5.06
C TYR A 378 -11.23 13.44 -6.41
N ASP A 379 -12.54 13.18 -6.46
CA ASP A 379 -13.36 13.34 -7.66
C ASP A 379 -13.44 14.81 -8.12
N ARG A 380 -13.55 15.76 -7.18
CA ARG A 380 -13.47 17.19 -7.49
C ARG A 380 -12.12 17.56 -8.11
N TRP A 381 -11.02 17.09 -7.51
CA TRP A 381 -9.68 17.35 -8.08
C TRP A 381 -9.53 16.72 -9.46
N MET A 382 -9.89 15.44 -9.63
CA MET A 382 -9.85 14.74 -10.93
C MET A 382 -10.66 15.47 -12.00
N THR A 383 -11.88 15.90 -11.65
CA THR A 383 -12.74 16.65 -12.57
C THR A 383 -12.11 17.98 -12.95
N SER A 384 -11.46 18.67 -12.01
CA SER A 384 -10.77 19.93 -12.28
C SER A 384 -9.48 19.77 -13.10
N ALA A 385 -8.66 18.76 -12.79
CA ALA A 385 -7.35 18.56 -13.40
C ALA A 385 -7.43 17.89 -14.78
N ILE A 386 -8.34 16.93 -14.94
CA ILE A 386 -8.43 16.06 -16.12
C ILE A 386 -9.71 16.33 -16.93
N GLY A 387 -10.75 16.92 -16.33
CA GLY A 387 -12.05 17.14 -16.97
C GLY A 387 -13.01 15.95 -16.86
N TYR A 388 -12.66 14.92 -16.08
CA TYR A 388 -13.45 13.70 -15.91
C TYR A 388 -13.57 13.32 -14.44
N SER A 389 -14.71 12.73 -14.06
CA SER A 389 -14.91 12.14 -12.74
C SER A 389 -13.87 11.05 -12.45
N ALA A 390 -13.51 10.88 -11.18
CA ALA A 390 -12.68 9.80 -10.67
C ALA A 390 -13.20 8.40 -11.03
N ASP A 391 -14.50 8.26 -11.31
CA ASP A 391 -15.10 6.96 -11.66
C ASP A 391 -15.36 6.80 -13.17
N HIS A 392 -14.94 7.79 -13.98
CA HIS A 392 -15.05 7.72 -15.43
C HIS A 392 -14.25 6.53 -15.99
N ASN A 393 -14.93 5.61 -16.71
CA ASN A 393 -14.30 4.42 -17.29
C ASN A 393 -13.40 3.65 -16.29
N LEU A 394 -13.83 3.57 -15.03
CA LEU A 394 -13.02 3.03 -13.95
C LEU A 394 -12.98 1.50 -13.94
N ILE A 395 -11.77 0.94 -13.88
CA ILE A 395 -11.50 -0.43 -13.46
C ILE A 395 -10.90 -0.38 -12.05
N THR A 396 -11.52 -1.08 -11.09
CA THR A 396 -11.05 -1.04 -9.71
C THR A 396 -11.07 -2.39 -9.00
N ALA A 397 -10.06 -2.59 -8.16
CA ALA A 397 -9.99 -3.70 -7.22
C ALA A 397 -9.29 -3.24 -5.93
N LYS A 398 -9.44 -4.00 -4.84
CA LYS A 398 -8.54 -3.85 -3.70
C LYS A 398 -7.14 -4.31 -4.11
N GLU A 399 -7.07 -5.50 -4.70
CA GLU A 399 -5.82 -6.06 -5.20
C GLU A 399 -6.08 -6.80 -6.50
N ALA A 400 -5.19 -6.65 -7.49
CA ALA A 400 -5.25 -7.39 -8.73
C ALA A 400 -3.84 -7.72 -9.24
N SER A 401 -3.70 -8.88 -9.88
CA SER A 401 -2.48 -9.25 -10.61
C SER A 401 -2.56 -8.87 -12.10
N HIS A 402 -3.77 -8.78 -12.66
CA HIS A 402 -4.01 -8.57 -14.09
C HIS A 402 -5.18 -7.64 -14.31
N ILE A 403 -5.14 -6.84 -15.38
CA ILE A 403 -6.16 -5.84 -15.73
C ILE A 403 -6.44 -5.90 -17.22
N LEU A 404 -7.70 -5.77 -17.62
CA LEU A 404 -8.11 -5.60 -19.02
C LEU A 404 -8.73 -4.22 -19.23
N ILE A 405 -8.11 -3.41 -20.08
CA ILE A 405 -8.62 -2.14 -20.61
C ILE A 405 -9.14 -2.38 -22.02
N GLY A 406 -10.47 -2.30 -22.18
CA GLY A 406 -11.14 -2.52 -23.46
C GLY A 406 -11.91 -3.84 -23.54
N PRO A 407 -12.43 -4.20 -24.72
CA PRO A 407 -13.16 -5.45 -24.92
C PRO A 407 -12.25 -6.68 -24.85
N MET A 408 -12.84 -7.86 -24.73
CA MET A 408 -12.09 -9.11 -24.92
C MET A 408 -11.46 -9.10 -26.32
N PRO A 409 -10.16 -9.37 -26.47
CA PRO A 409 -9.53 -9.32 -27.78
C PRO A 409 -9.98 -10.51 -28.63
N GLU A 410 -10.22 -10.28 -29.92
CA GLU A 410 -10.55 -11.35 -30.87
C GLU A 410 -9.37 -12.32 -31.05
N THR A 411 -8.14 -11.77 -31.05
CA THR A 411 -6.90 -12.53 -31.10
C THR A 411 -6.11 -12.28 -29.81
N ARG A 412 -5.66 -13.37 -29.17
CA ARG A 412 -4.83 -13.25 -27.97
C ARG A 412 -3.53 -12.50 -28.25
N LEU A 413 -3.16 -11.63 -27.33
CA LEU A 413 -1.92 -10.87 -27.34
C LEU A 413 -0.72 -11.82 -27.17
N THR A 414 0.47 -11.35 -27.51
CA THR A 414 1.72 -12.01 -27.10
C THR A 414 2.09 -11.51 -25.71
N TYR A 415 2.26 -12.43 -24.76
CA TYR A 415 2.71 -12.05 -23.42
C TYR A 415 4.20 -11.70 -23.43
N GLU A 416 4.54 -10.57 -22.81
CA GLU A 416 5.91 -10.14 -22.56
C GLU A 416 6.12 -10.05 -21.05
N SER A 417 6.81 -11.04 -20.48
CA SER A 417 7.11 -11.01 -19.05
C SER A 417 7.92 -9.76 -18.71
N LEU A 418 7.90 -9.32 -17.45
CA LEU A 418 8.77 -8.23 -17.01
C LEU A 418 10.26 -8.53 -17.21
N GLN A 419 10.64 -9.79 -17.44
CA GLN A 419 12.03 -10.17 -17.60
C GLN A 419 12.69 -9.38 -18.75
N SER A 420 13.75 -8.65 -18.41
CA SER A 420 14.52 -7.82 -19.35
C SER A 420 13.73 -6.73 -20.07
N ARG A 421 12.50 -6.40 -19.65
CA ARG A 421 11.77 -5.24 -20.17
C ARG A 421 12.25 -3.98 -19.45
N ASP A 422 12.58 -2.95 -20.22
CA ASP A 422 12.90 -1.64 -19.64
C ASP A 422 11.64 -1.05 -18.96
N ILE A 423 11.85 -0.44 -17.79
CA ILE A 423 10.81 0.20 -17.00
C ILE A 423 11.09 1.70 -16.99
N VAL A 424 10.11 2.49 -17.38
CA VAL A 424 10.09 3.93 -17.16
C VAL A 424 9.48 4.16 -15.78
N MET A 425 10.25 4.72 -14.84
CA MET A 425 9.87 4.79 -13.43
C MET A 425 10.21 6.14 -12.82
N SER A 426 9.38 6.62 -11.92
CA SER A 426 9.68 7.86 -11.21
C SER A 426 10.95 7.71 -10.36
N ALA A 427 11.72 8.79 -10.26
CA ALA A 427 13.01 8.80 -9.59
C ALA A 427 12.86 8.61 -8.06
N TYR A 428 13.75 7.81 -7.48
CA TYR A 428 13.85 7.56 -6.04
C TYR A 428 15.31 7.67 -5.58
N ASP A 429 15.50 8.10 -4.34
CA ASP A 429 16.83 8.21 -3.73
C ASP A 429 17.53 6.84 -3.63
N TYR A 430 16.76 5.80 -3.34
CA TYR A 430 17.26 4.44 -3.16
C TYR A 430 16.44 3.47 -3.98
N LEU A 431 17.13 2.66 -4.77
CA LEU A 431 16.53 1.65 -5.64
C LEU A 431 17.41 0.39 -5.63
N PHE A 432 16.82 -0.75 -5.28
CA PHE A 432 17.52 -2.03 -5.17
C PHE A 432 16.84 -3.10 -6.02
N PHE A 433 17.67 -3.88 -6.69
CA PHE A 433 17.30 -5.15 -7.28
C PHE A 433 17.98 -6.28 -6.54
N GLY A 434 17.28 -7.40 -6.40
CA GLY A 434 17.85 -8.63 -5.87
C GLY A 434 16.85 -9.41 -5.02
N PRO A 435 17.26 -10.59 -4.51
CA PRO A 435 16.50 -11.36 -3.53
C PRO A 435 16.13 -10.56 -2.27
N ALA A 436 15.08 -10.97 -1.56
CA ALA A 436 14.52 -10.22 -0.43
C ALA A 436 15.54 -10.00 0.71
N ASP A 437 16.37 -11.00 1.02
CA ASP A 437 17.43 -10.95 2.01
C ASP A 437 18.54 -9.96 1.63
N ALA A 438 18.94 -9.93 0.35
CA ALA A 438 19.93 -8.97 -0.15
C ALA A 438 19.42 -7.53 -0.05
N ARG A 439 18.15 -7.28 -0.38
CA ARG A 439 17.52 -5.95 -0.25
C ARG A 439 17.35 -5.54 1.20
N ALA A 440 16.95 -6.45 2.08
CA ALA A 440 16.86 -6.21 3.51
C ALA A 440 18.24 -5.82 4.08
N ALA A 441 19.30 -6.57 3.75
CA ALA A 441 20.65 -6.25 4.18
C ALA A 441 21.15 -4.88 3.66
N ALA A 442 20.86 -4.55 2.39
CA ALA A 442 21.20 -3.24 1.84
C ALA A 442 20.47 -2.09 2.55
N THR A 443 19.19 -2.30 2.83
CA THR A 443 18.31 -1.35 3.52
C THR A 443 18.78 -1.11 4.96
N THR A 444 19.09 -2.17 5.71
CA THR A 444 19.65 -2.08 7.06
C THR A 444 20.98 -1.32 7.07
N ARG A 445 21.89 -1.61 6.14
CA ARG A 445 23.16 -0.90 6.05
C ARG A 445 22.97 0.61 5.85
N ILE A 446 22.11 1.02 4.93
CA ILE A 446 21.83 2.45 4.67
C ILE A 446 21.26 3.11 5.91
N HIS A 447 20.31 2.43 6.53
CA HIS A 447 19.69 2.87 7.76
C HIS A 447 20.73 3.09 8.88
N ASP A 448 21.63 2.13 9.08
CA ASP A 448 22.68 2.21 10.10
C ASP A 448 23.69 3.31 9.77
N GLU A 449 24.08 3.47 8.50
CA GLU A 449 24.93 4.57 8.04
C GLU A 449 24.31 5.94 8.34
N VAL A 450 23.01 6.12 8.07
CA VAL A 450 22.31 7.39 8.33
C VAL A 450 22.20 7.67 9.84
N ILE A 451 21.91 6.66 10.66
CA ILE A 451 21.85 6.84 12.11
C ILE A 451 23.23 7.16 12.66
N ASN A 452 24.25 6.38 12.30
CA ASN A 452 25.61 6.57 12.80
C ASN A 452 26.12 7.97 12.46
N ALA A 453 25.83 8.45 11.24
CA ALA A 453 26.14 9.81 10.83
C ALA A 453 25.37 10.86 11.64
N ALA A 454 24.07 10.64 11.92
CA ALA A 454 23.23 11.58 12.67
C ALA A 454 23.64 11.70 14.15
N ILE A 455 24.03 10.56 14.75
CA ILE A 455 24.41 10.44 16.16
C ILE A 455 25.86 10.87 16.38
N GLY A 456 26.71 10.72 15.36
CA GLY A 456 28.16 10.94 15.46
C GLY A 456 28.89 9.76 16.09
N GLY A 457 28.36 8.54 15.93
CA GLY A 457 28.89 7.32 16.55
C GLY A 457 27.85 6.19 16.62
N ASP A 458 28.17 5.19 17.41
CA ASP A 458 27.33 4.01 17.65
C ASP A 458 26.04 4.40 18.40
N PRO A 459 24.82 4.00 17.95
CA PRO A 459 23.56 4.38 18.57
C PRO A 459 23.46 3.92 20.03
N ASP A 460 24.12 2.82 20.38
CA ASP A 460 24.17 2.29 21.74
C ASP A 460 24.84 3.27 22.72
N GLN A 461 25.69 4.18 22.21
CA GLN A 461 26.33 5.23 23.01
C GLN A 461 25.38 6.36 23.41
N ILE A 462 24.30 6.60 22.65
CA ILE A 462 23.27 7.58 23.00
C ILE A 462 22.23 6.99 23.94
N LEU A 463 21.84 5.74 23.69
CA LEU A 463 20.78 5.09 24.45
C LEU A 463 21.24 4.64 25.84
N GLY A 464 22.55 4.55 26.07
CA GLY A 464 23.13 3.97 27.28
C GLY A 464 22.76 2.48 27.41
N PRO A 465 23.33 1.75 28.38
CA PRO A 465 22.71 0.48 28.76
C PRO A 465 21.28 0.81 29.15
N VAL A 466 20.30 0.23 28.44
CA VAL A 466 18.88 0.29 28.82
C VAL A 466 18.84 -0.18 30.26
N MET A 467 18.79 0.79 31.18
CA MET A 467 19.15 0.52 32.55
C MET A 467 18.19 -0.52 33.11
N GLU A 468 18.77 -1.34 33.97
CA GLU A 468 18.23 -2.29 34.95
C GLU A 468 17.17 -1.64 35.89
N VAL A 469 16.24 -0.86 35.36
CA VAL A 469 15.22 -0.07 36.07
C VAL A 469 13.92 -0.89 36.27
N LEU A 470 13.90 -2.14 35.85
CA LEU A 470 12.78 -3.07 36.09
C LEU A 470 13.04 -4.10 37.20
N SER A 471 14.13 -3.95 37.98
CA SER A 471 14.43 -4.82 39.14
C SER A 471 14.33 -4.12 40.51
N GLN A 472 13.78 -2.90 40.58
CA GLN A 472 13.37 -2.22 41.82
C GLN A 472 11.91 -1.78 41.71
#